data_AF-A0A0F9SQ49-F1
#
_entry.id   AF-A0A0F9SQ49-F1
#
_cell.length_a   1.000
_cell.length_b   1.000
_cell.length_c   1.000
_cell.angle_alpha   90.00
_cell.angle_beta   90.00
_cell.angle_gamma   90.00
#
_symmetry.space_group_name_H-M   'P 1'
#
loop_
_entity.id
_entity.type
_entity.pdbx_description
1 polymer ?
#
loop_
_entity_poly.entity_id
_entity_poly.type
_entity_poly.pdbx_seq_one_letter_code
_entity_poly.pdbx_strand_id
1 'polypeptide(L)'
;MTLVWEGDKIKLDVAWAQRFAINKTMAEAVVHAKNNHNWQNRTGILEGSIAISTMAIRDGRGFRGEWGSKDVAYALIHELGGRIVPKKAKVLRFKVDGQWRSAKEVTIPARPYLRPAADAVYPQLASNINLGLRLT
;
A
#
# COMPACT_ATOMS: atom_id res chain seq x y z
N MET A 1 -26.88 -25.35 36.87
CA MET A 1 -25.80 -25.13 35.89
C MET A 1 -25.53 -23.64 35.85
N THR A 2 -24.35 -23.19 36.23
CA THR A 2 -24.03 -21.76 36.31
C THR A 2 -23.39 -21.33 34.99
N LEU A 3 -23.93 -20.28 34.36
CA LEU A 3 -23.37 -19.73 33.13
C LEU A 3 -22.06 -19.01 33.46
N VAL A 4 -20.95 -19.45 32.85
CA VAL A 4 -19.68 -18.74 32.90
C VAL A 4 -19.67 -17.73 31.76
N TRP A 5 -19.62 -16.45 32.11
CA TRP A 5 -19.58 -15.35 31.14
C TRP A 5 -18.13 -15.04 30.73
N GLU A 6 -17.79 -15.34 29.49
CA GLU A 6 -16.44 -15.14 28.91
C GLU A 6 -16.34 -13.85 28.07
N GLY A 7 -17.20 -12.86 28.31
CA GLY A 7 -17.34 -11.71 27.42
C GLY A 7 -16.06 -10.89 27.23
N ASP A 8 -15.24 -10.76 28.27
CA ASP A 8 -13.99 -10.00 28.16
C ASP A 8 -12.93 -10.74 27.35
N LYS A 9 -12.88 -12.07 27.45
CA LYS A 9 -12.04 -12.91 26.59
C LYS A 9 -12.46 -12.75 25.12
N ILE A 10 -13.76 -12.86 24.82
CA ILE A 10 -14.27 -12.72 23.45
C ILE A 10 -13.92 -11.34 22.86
N LYS A 11 -14.01 -10.26 23.65
CA LYS A 11 -13.60 -8.93 23.20
C LYS A 11 -12.11 -8.86 22.84
N LEU A 12 -11.26 -9.51 23.64
CA LEU A 12 -9.82 -9.58 23.37
C LEU A 12 -9.52 -10.37 22.11
N ASP A 13 -10.18 -11.52 21.92
CA ASP A 13 -10.01 -12.38 20.75
C ASP A 13 -10.44 -11.66 19.47
N VAL A 14 -11.59 -10.96 19.50
CA VAL A 14 -12.06 -10.14 18.38
C VAL A 14 -11.09 -9.00 18.08
N ALA A 15 -10.60 -8.30 19.11
CA ALA A 15 -9.65 -7.21 18.92
C ALA A 15 -8.32 -7.72 18.33
N TRP A 16 -7.84 -8.88 18.78
CA TRP A 16 -6.66 -9.53 18.23
C TRP A 16 -6.88 -9.92 16.77
N ALA A 17 -8.01 -10.56 16.45
CA ALA A 17 -8.35 -11.01 15.11
C ALA A 17 -8.44 -9.83 14.12
N GLN A 18 -9.03 -8.70 14.53
CA GLN A 18 -9.07 -7.48 13.72
C GLN A 18 -7.66 -6.94 13.43
N ARG A 19 -6.81 -6.84 14.46
CA ARG A 19 -5.44 -6.36 14.32
C ARG A 19 -4.62 -7.28 13.40
N PHE A 20 -4.73 -8.59 13.61
CA PHE A 20 -4.08 -9.61 12.80
C PHE A 20 -4.53 -9.50 11.34
N ALA A 21 -5.84 -9.45 11.09
CA ALA A 21 -6.41 -9.44 9.75
C ALA A 21 -5.99 -8.22 8.95
N ILE A 22 -5.97 -7.03 9.56
CA ILE A 22 -5.51 -5.80 8.89
C ILE A 22 -4.04 -5.91 8.52
N ASN A 23 -3.18 -6.36 9.45
CA ASN A 23 -1.75 -6.55 9.16
C ASN A 23 -1.52 -7.56 8.03
N LYS A 24 -2.22 -8.69 8.05
CA LYS A 24 -2.13 -9.72 7.02
C LYS A 24 -2.59 -9.21 5.66
N THR A 25 -3.74 -8.55 5.60
CA THR A 25 -4.30 -7.98 4.37
C THR A 25 -3.37 -6.92 3.77
N MET A 26 -2.79 -6.05 4.59
CA MET A 26 -1.79 -5.09 4.09
C MET A 26 -0.52 -5.77 3.58
N ALA A 27 -0.03 -6.81 4.26
CA ALA A 27 1.14 -7.57 3.82
C ALA A 27 0.88 -8.26 2.47
N GLU A 28 -0.29 -8.86 2.29
CA GLU A 28 -0.73 -9.47 1.03
C GLU A 28 -0.85 -8.42 -0.08
N ALA A 29 -1.36 -7.22 0.23
CA ALA A 29 -1.46 -6.13 -0.74
C ALA A 29 -0.07 -5.60 -1.15
N VAL A 30 0.87 -5.50 -0.21
CA VAL A 30 2.27 -5.16 -0.51
C VAL A 30 2.89 -6.19 -1.45
N VAL A 31 2.72 -7.50 -1.16
CA VAL A 31 3.24 -8.58 -2.00
C VAL A 31 2.59 -8.54 -3.39
N HIS A 32 1.28 -8.36 -3.46
CA HIS A 32 0.55 -8.27 -4.72
C HIS A 32 1.04 -7.07 -5.56
N ALA A 33 1.20 -5.90 -4.96
CA ALA A 33 1.65 -4.70 -5.67
C ALA A 33 3.06 -4.86 -6.27
N LYS A 34 3.97 -5.53 -5.55
CA LYS A 34 5.32 -5.84 -6.05
C LYS A 34 5.32 -6.86 -7.19
N ASN A 35 4.43 -7.86 -7.12
CA ASN A 35 4.44 -8.95 -8.09
C ASN A 35 3.59 -8.67 -9.34
N ASN A 36 2.67 -7.70 -9.30
CA ASN A 36 1.65 -7.48 -10.33
C ASN A 36 1.68 -6.05 -10.89
N HIS A 37 2.83 -5.61 -11.38
CA HIS A 37 2.99 -4.33 -12.08
C HIS A 37 3.65 -4.52 -13.45
N ASN A 38 3.42 -3.57 -14.37
CA ASN A 38 3.93 -3.64 -15.74
C ASN A 38 5.22 -2.84 -15.98
N TRP A 39 5.81 -2.21 -14.96
CA TRP A 39 7.11 -1.55 -15.11
C TRP A 39 8.26 -2.54 -15.02
N GLN A 40 9.39 -2.17 -15.63
CA GLN A 40 10.64 -2.88 -15.49
C GLN A 40 11.52 -2.18 -14.45
N ASN A 41 11.94 -2.92 -13.44
CA ASN A 41 12.85 -2.40 -12.41
C ASN A 41 14.24 -2.18 -12.99
N ARG A 42 14.73 -0.93 -12.93
CA ARG A 42 16.15 -0.62 -13.20
C ARG A 42 17.00 -0.67 -11.93
N THR A 43 16.51 -0.07 -10.85
CA THR A 43 17.21 0.04 -9.55
C THR A 43 16.46 -0.61 -8.40
N GLY A 44 15.18 -0.98 -8.58
CA GLY A 44 14.33 -1.53 -7.52
C GLY A 44 13.84 -0.53 -6.47
N ILE A 45 14.20 0.76 -6.56
CA ILE A 45 13.85 1.77 -5.54
C ILE A 45 12.34 1.91 -5.34
N LEU A 46 11.57 1.98 -6.44
CA LEU A 46 10.10 2.11 -6.37
C LEU A 46 9.43 0.85 -5.84
N GLU A 47 9.93 -0.33 -6.17
CA GLU A 47 9.38 -1.57 -5.61
C GLU A 47 9.73 -1.69 -4.12
N GLY A 48 10.97 -1.36 -3.76
CA GLY A 48 11.46 -1.36 -2.38
C GLY A 48 10.72 -0.39 -1.46
N SER A 49 10.16 0.70 -2.00
CA SER A 49 9.36 1.65 -1.22
C SER A 49 7.97 1.15 -0.86
N ILE A 50 7.46 0.09 -1.52
CA ILE A 50 6.14 -0.47 -1.23
C ILE A 50 6.23 -1.27 0.07
N ALA A 51 5.62 -0.75 1.12
CA ALA A 51 5.66 -1.33 2.45
C ALA A 51 4.44 -0.96 3.29
N ILE A 52 4.26 -1.67 4.40
CA ILE A 52 3.34 -1.23 5.47
C ILE A 52 3.94 0.01 6.11
N SER A 53 3.19 1.11 6.11
CA SER A 53 3.63 2.36 6.72
C SER A 53 3.34 2.44 8.20
N THR A 54 2.17 1.95 8.58
CA THR A 54 1.67 1.95 9.94
C THR A 54 0.97 0.61 10.15
N MET A 55 1.49 -0.20 11.07
CA MET A 55 0.82 -1.44 11.47
C MET A 55 -0.55 -1.13 12.06
N ALA A 56 -1.43 -2.13 12.11
CA ALA A 56 -2.77 -1.99 12.67
C ALA A 56 -2.73 -1.44 14.11
N ILE A 57 -3.23 -0.23 14.26
CA ILE A 57 -3.44 0.48 15.52
C ILE A 57 -4.94 0.59 15.80
N ARG A 58 -5.31 0.69 17.08
CA ARG A 58 -6.70 0.90 17.47
C ARG A 58 -7.17 2.27 16.98
N ASP A 59 -8.33 2.30 16.35
CA ASP A 59 -8.98 3.51 15.84
C ASP A 59 -10.48 3.42 16.17
N GLY A 60 -10.89 4.16 17.21
CA GLY A 60 -12.23 4.09 17.78
C GLY A 60 -12.65 2.65 18.17
N ARG A 61 -13.72 2.16 17.53
CA ARG A 61 -14.26 0.81 17.75
C ARG A 61 -13.55 -0.29 16.95
N GLY A 62 -12.64 0.07 16.05
CA GLY A 62 -11.93 -0.86 15.19
C GLY A 62 -10.44 -0.64 15.21
N PHE A 63 -9.82 -1.01 14.10
CA PHE A 63 -8.40 -0.87 13.87
C PHE A 63 -8.17 -0.31 12.48
N ARG A 64 -7.07 0.42 12.31
CA ARG A 64 -6.62 0.97 11.03
C ARG A 64 -5.12 0.74 10.89
N GLY A 65 -4.70 0.42 9.68
CA GLY A 65 -3.30 0.43 9.28
C GLY A 65 -3.14 1.20 7.98
N GLU A 66 -1.90 1.42 7.58
CA GLU A 66 -1.56 2.12 6.35
C GLU A 66 -0.44 1.37 5.62
N TRP A 67 -0.51 1.34 4.30
CA TRP A 67 0.49 0.73 3.42
C TRP A 67 0.53 1.49 2.09
N GLY A 68 1.64 1.36 1.36
CA GLY A 68 1.84 2.02 0.07
C GLY A 68 3.32 2.29 -0.20
N SER A 69 3.61 3.20 -1.13
CA SER A 69 4.99 3.62 -1.41
C SER A 69 5.44 4.74 -0.47
N LYS A 70 6.58 4.56 0.20
CA LYS A 70 7.23 5.56 1.06
C LYS A 70 8.48 6.19 0.43
N ASP A 71 8.77 7.43 0.79
CA ASP A 71 10.06 8.09 0.54
C ASP A 71 10.49 8.20 -0.93
N VAL A 72 9.57 7.94 -1.87
CA VAL A 72 9.79 8.01 -3.31
C VAL A 72 8.84 9.03 -3.92
N ALA A 73 9.35 10.24 -4.16
CA ALA A 73 8.56 11.37 -4.64
C ALA A 73 7.85 11.11 -5.99
N TYR A 74 8.43 10.27 -6.83
CA TYR A 74 7.89 9.93 -8.15
C TYR A 74 6.94 8.72 -8.13
N ALA A 75 6.64 8.15 -6.96
CA ALA A 75 5.75 7.00 -6.83
C ALA A 75 4.31 7.32 -7.24
N LEU A 76 3.82 8.51 -6.86
CA LEU A 76 2.45 8.94 -7.14
C LEU A 76 2.23 9.17 -8.64
N ILE A 77 3.19 9.80 -9.33
CA ILE A 77 3.07 10.06 -10.77
C ILE A 77 3.13 8.75 -11.58
N HIS A 78 3.74 7.68 -11.06
CA HIS A 78 3.65 6.36 -11.67
C HIS A 78 2.29 5.70 -11.43
N GLU A 79 1.71 5.81 -10.23
CA GLU A 79 0.38 5.25 -9.96
C GLU A 79 -0.69 5.90 -10.84
N LEU A 80 -0.72 7.23 -10.90
CA LEU A 80 -1.80 8.00 -11.52
C LEU A 80 -1.50 8.45 -12.95
N GLY A 81 -0.23 8.41 -13.37
CA GLY A 81 0.22 9.13 -14.55
C GLY A 81 0.16 10.65 -14.35
N GLY A 82 0.53 11.39 -15.39
CA GLY A 82 0.33 12.83 -15.43
C GLY A 82 1.35 13.59 -16.24
N ARG A 83 1.21 14.91 -16.23
CA ARG A 83 2.06 15.83 -16.97
C ARG A 83 2.93 16.64 -16.02
N ILE A 84 4.24 16.58 -16.23
CA ILE A 84 5.24 17.35 -15.50
C ILE A 84 5.60 18.57 -16.33
N VAL A 85 5.53 19.75 -15.71
CA VAL A 85 5.83 21.05 -16.33
C VAL A 85 6.82 21.84 -15.46
N PRO A 86 7.65 22.72 -16.04
CA PRO A 86 8.55 23.55 -15.26
C PRO A 86 7.76 24.63 -14.50
N LYS A 87 8.05 24.78 -13.20
CA LYS A 87 7.31 25.74 -12.33
C LYS A 87 7.72 27.20 -12.54
N LYS A 88 9.01 27.46 -12.75
CA LYS A 88 9.59 28.82 -12.90
C LYS A 88 10.45 28.99 -14.15
N ALA A 89 11.05 27.92 -14.64
CA ALA A 89 11.94 27.93 -15.80
C ALA A 89 11.14 27.80 -17.12
N LYS A 90 11.78 28.12 -18.25
CA LYS A 90 11.18 27.95 -19.59
C LYS A 90 11.07 26.48 -20.03
N VAL A 91 11.93 25.61 -19.50
CA VAL A 91 12.00 24.19 -19.85
C VAL A 91 12.41 23.36 -18.62
N LEU A 92 11.99 22.10 -18.59
CA LEU A 92 12.57 21.05 -17.76
C LEU A 92 13.96 20.72 -18.28
N ARG A 93 14.88 20.35 -17.40
CA ARG A 93 16.23 19.94 -17.76
C ARG A 93 16.66 18.77 -16.86
N PHE A 94 16.93 17.63 -17.47
CA PHE A 94 17.23 16.37 -16.77
C PHE A 94 18.20 15.53 -17.61
N LYS A 95 18.83 14.54 -16.97
CA LYS A 95 19.74 13.61 -17.66
C LYS A 95 19.00 12.33 -18.07
N VAL A 96 19.23 11.87 -19.29
CA VAL A 96 18.82 10.56 -19.80
C VAL A 96 20.05 9.91 -20.38
N ASP A 97 20.42 8.74 -19.87
CA ASP A 97 21.58 7.96 -20.30
C ASP A 97 22.87 8.81 -20.40
N GLY A 98 23.11 9.62 -19.36
CA GLY A 98 24.27 10.50 -19.24
C GLY A 98 24.16 11.82 -20.01
N GLN A 99 23.23 11.95 -20.95
CA GLN A 99 23.06 13.16 -21.77
C GLN A 99 22.03 14.12 -21.18
N TRP A 100 22.32 15.41 -21.21
CA TRP A 100 21.37 16.45 -20.84
C TRP A 100 20.27 16.58 -21.91
N ARG A 101 19.02 16.52 -21.47
CA ARG A 101 17.83 16.75 -22.29
C ARG A 101 17.04 17.93 -21.72
N SER A 102 16.35 18.64 -22.61
CA SER A 102 15.41 19.70 -22.25
C SER A 102 14.05 19.45 -22.90
N ALA A 103 12.97 19.77 -22.18
CA ALA A 103 11.60 19.59 -22.66
C ALA A 103 10.69 20.66 -22.05
N LYS A 104 9.66 21.09 -22.77
CA LYS A 104 8.63 22.00 -22.23
C LYS A 104 7.72 21.28 -21.24
N GLU A 105 7.45 20.01 -21.49
CA GLU A 105 6.67 19.13 -20.63
C GLU A 105 7.09 17.68 -20.82
N VAL A 106 6.77 16.84 -19.85
CA VAL A 106 6.91 15.38 -19.93
C VAL A 106 5.60 14.76 -19.49
N THR A 107 5.04 13.89 -20.33
CA THR A 107 3.86 13.09 -19.99
C THR A 107 4.29 11.70 -19.58
N ILE A 108 3.90 11.28 -18.38
CA ILE A 108 4.12 9.94 -17.84
C ILE A 108 2.79 9.19 -17.90
N PRO A 109 2.72 8.02 -18.56
CA PRO A 109 1.53 7.18 -18.54
C PRO A 109 1.31 6.58 -17.14
N ALA A 110 0.05 6.37 -16.76
CA ALA A 110 -0.30 5.66 -15.54
C ALA A 110 0.17 4.21 -15.61
N ARG A 111 0.74 3.73 -14.51
CA ARG A 111 1.22 2.37 -14.29
C ARG A 111 0.77 1.96 -12.89
N PRO A 112 -0.54 1.75 -12.68
CA PRO A 112 -1.09 1.53 -11.36
C PRO A 112 -0.62 0.20 -10.78
N TYR A 113 -0.30 0.19 -9.49
CA TYR A 113 0.23 -0.95 -8.74
C TYR A 113 -0.34 -1.02 -7.33
N LEU A 114 -0.67 0.11 -6.71
CA LEU A 114 -1.29 0.14 -5.38
C LEU A 114 -2.79 -0.11 -5.47
N ARG A 115 -3.51 0.61 -6.35
CA ARG A 115 -4.95 0.45 -6.48
C ARG A 115 -5.36 -0.97 -6.92
N PRO A 116 -4.75 -1.57 -7.96
CA PRO A 116 -5.09 -2.94 -8.36
C PRO A 116 -4.82 -3.97 -7.25
N ALA A 117 -3.76 -3.78 -6.46
CA ALA A 117 -3.46 -4.64 -5.33
C ALA A 117 -4.48 -4.51 -4.20
N ALA A 118 -4.94 -3.29 -3.89
CA ALA A 118 -6.04 -3.10 -2.95
C ALA A 118 -7.32 -3.79 -3.43
N ASP A 119 -7.69 -3.61 -4.71
CA ASP A 119 -8.90 -4.20 -5.28
C ASP A 119 -8.86 -5.74 -5.26
N ALA A 120 -7.68 -6.34 -5.46
CA ALA A 120 -7.50 -7.80 -5.42
C ALA A 120 -7.51 -8.38 -3.98
N VAL A 121 -6.98 -7.65 -3.01
CA VAL A 121 -6.69 -8.19 -1.67
C VAL A 121 -7.73 -7.77 -0.62
N TYR A 122 -8.29 -6.57 -0.69
CA TYR A 122 -9.25 -6.08 0.31
C TYR A 122 -10.51 -6.95 0.48
N PRO A 123 -11.06 -7.59 -0.57
CA PRO A 123 -12.17 -8.53 -0.41
C PRO A 123 -11.87 -9.71 0.53
N GLN A 124 -10.59 -10.03 0.76
CA GLN A 124 -10.14 -11.13 1.61
C GLN A 124 -10.12 -10.77 3.11
N LEU A 125 -10.35 -9.50 3.48
CA LEU A 125 -10.28 -9.05 4.87
C LEU A 125 -11.19 -9.85 5.81
N ALA A 126 -12.42 -10.14 5.40
CA ALA A 126 -13.35 -10.93 6.22
C ALA A 126 -12.84 -12.36 6.45
N SER A 127 -12.23 -12.97 5.44
CA SER A 127 -11.58 -14.28 5.57
C SER A 127 -10.39 -14.22 6.54
N ASN A 128 -9.60 -13.15 6.47
CA ASN A 128 -8.47 -12.92 7.37
C ASN A 128 -8.91 -12.68 8.83
N ILE A 129 -10.06 -12.04 9.06
CA ILE A 129 -10.66 -11.91 10.40
C ILE A 129 -11.09 -13.28 10.93
N ASN A 130 -11.78 -14.07 10.11
CA ASN A 130 -12.19 -15.43 10.49
C ASN A 130 -10.99 -16.33 10.80
N LEU A 131 -9.91 -16.20 10.03
CA LEU A 131 -8.65 -16.87 10.33
C LEU A 131 -8.11 -16.41 11.69
N GLY A 132 -8.12 -15.11 11.96
CA GLY A 132 -7.68 -14.57 13.24
C GLY A 132 -8.46 -15.16 14.43
N LEU A 133 -9.78 -15.22 14.34
CA LEU A 133 -10.63 -15.80 15.39
C LEU A 133 -10.38 -17.31 15.62
N ARG A 134 -9.79 -18.03 14.65
CA ARG A 134 -9.44 -19.45 14.80
C ARG A 134 -8.06 -19.66 15.43
N LEU A 135 -7.25 -18.61 15.54
CA LEU A 135 -5.89 -18.65 16.08
C LEU A 135 -5.83 -18.21 17.56
N THR A 136 -6.97 -17.75 18.12
CA THR A 136 -7.15 -17.38 19.53
C THR A 136 -7.79 -18.53 20.31
#